data_AF-A0AA88J2Q7-F1
#
_entry.id   AF-A0AA88J2Q7-F1
#
_cell.length_a   1.000
_cell.length_b   1.000
_cell.length_c   1.000
_cell.angle_alpha   90.00
_cell.angle_beta   90.00
_cell.angle_gamma   90.00
#
_symmetry.space_group_name_H-M   'P 1'
#
loop_
_entity.id
_entity.type
_entity.pdbx_description
1 polymer ?
#
loop_
_entity_poly.entity_id
_entity_poly.type
_entity_poly.pdbx_seq_one_letter_code
_entity_poly.pdbx_strand_id
1 'polypeptide(L)'
;MDQRFEFISPVLVSPVQQNVDRAAYVRERTENILRIVRNTPKGKLFLMPYNSCKHWILAVIDPWDDSVLYFNPPGNEPGDDFKDLIMMALND
;
A
#
# COMPACT_ATOMS: atom_id res chain seq x y z
N MET A 1 11.85 -11.01 -20.80
CA MET A 1 12.21 -9.93 -19.84
C MET A 1 11.73 -10.41 -18.47
N ASP A 2 12.59 -10.43 -17.46
CA ASP A 2 12.10 -10.64 -16.10
C ASP A 2 11.27 -9.41 -15.69
N GLN A 3 9.99 -9.63 -15.43
CA GLN A 3 9.08 -8.58 -14.98
C GLN A 3 9.50 -8.12 -13.59
N ARG A 4 10.07 -6.93 -13.43
CA ARG A 4 10.60 -6.46 -12.13
C ARG A 4 9.54 -5.89 -11.18
N PHE A 5 8.31 -5.76 -11.65
CA PHE A 5 7.24 -5.07 -10.92
C PHE A 5 5.99 -5.93 -10.79
N GLU A 6 5.44 -5.96 -9.60
CA GLU A 6 4.10 -6.42 -9.29
C GLU A 6 3.17 -5.24 -9.03
N PHE A 7 1.89 -5.39 -9.36
CA PHE A 7 0.90 -4.33 -9.18
C PHE A 7 -0.13 -4.76 -8.14
N ILE A 8 -0.33 -3.91 -7.13
CA ILE A 8 -1.37 -4.11 -6.11
C ILE A 8 -2.61 -3.36 -6.57
N SER A 9 -3.74 -4.07 -6.66
CA SER A 9 -5.01 -3.46 -7.06
C SER A 9 -5.47 -2.42 -6.03
N PRO A 10 -5.90 -1.22 -6.45
CA PRO A 10 -6.36 -0.18 -5.54
C PRO A 10 -7.59 -0.60 -4.74
N VAL A 11 -8.39 -1.55 -5.22
CA VAL A 11 -9.56 -2.11 -4.52
C VAL A 11 -9.17 -2.81 -3.22
N LEU A 12 -7.94 -3.33 -3.13
CA LEU A 12 -7.46 -4.08 -1.96
C LEU A 12 -6.89 -3.19 -0.86
N VAL A 13 -6.62 -1.91 -1.16
CA VAL A 13 -5.81 -1.02 -0.32
C VAL A 13 -6.44 0.35 -0.09
N SER A 14 -7.38 0.77 -0.95
CA SER A 14 -8.04 2.07 -0.83
C SER A 14 -9.26 1.98 0.09
N PRO A 15 -9.53 2.99 0.93
CA PRO A 15 -10.75 3.07 1.73
C PRO A 15 -12.02 3.13 0.86
N VAL A 16 -12.98 2.23 1.12
CA VAL A 16 -14.25 2.16 0.37
C VAL A 16 -15.40 2.92 1.06
N GLN A 17 -15.40 3.10 2.40
CA GLN A 17 -16.34 4.00 3.11
C GLN A 17 -15.98 4.18 4.61
N GLN A 18 -16.32 5.34 5.19
CA GLN A 18 -15.84 5.81 6.50
C GLN A 18 -16.65 5.35 7.75
N ASN A 19 -17.70 4.53 7.59
CA ASN A 19 -18.62 4.17 8.68
C ASN A 19 -18.32 2.82 9.37
N VAL A 20 -17.07 2.34 9.29
CA VAL A 20 -16.63 1.06 9.85
C VAL A 20 -15.45 1.30 10.78
N ASP A 21 -15.21 0.40 11.74
CA ASP A 21 -14.01 0.40 12.59
C ASP A 21 -12.73 0.56 11.73
N ARG A 22 -12.11 1.73 11.83
CA ARG A 22 -10.92 2.10 11.06
C ARG A 22 -9.78 1.12 11.30
N ALA A 23 -9.58 0.64 12.52
CA ALA A 23 -8.48 -0.24 12.86
C ALA A 23 -8.65 -1.62 12.21
N ALA A 24 -9.87 -2.16 12.24
CA ALA A 24 -10.20 -3.41 11.56
C ALA A 24 -9.97 -3.30 10.04
N TYR A 25 -10.36 -2.17 9.45
CA TYR A 25 -10.24 -1.97 8.01
C TYR A 25 -8.80 -1.69 7.54
N VAL A 26 -7.99 -0.99 8.32
CA VAL A 26 -6.54 -0.89 8.06
C VAL A 26 -5.91 -2.29 8.11
N ARG A 27 -6.23 -3.09 9.13
CA ARG A 27 -5.69 -4.46 9.27
C ARG A 27 -6.02 -5.35 8.08
N GLU A 28 -7.27 -5.39 7.64
CA GLU A 28 -7.70 -6.19 6.48
C GLU A 28 -6.88 -5.84 5.22
N ARG A 29 -6.66 -4.54 4.98
CA ARG A 29 -5.91 -4.05 3.82
C ARG A 29 -4.42 -4.34 3.95
N THR A 30 -3.86 -4.23 5.14
CA THR A 30 -2.48 -4.66 5.43
C THR A 30 -2.31 -6.15 5.14
N GLU A 31 -3.24 -7.00 5.60
CA GLU A 31 -3.20 -8.44 5.34
C GLU A 31 -3.25 -8.76 3.84
N ASN A 32 -4.01 -8.00 3.05
CA ASN A 32 -4.00 -8.12 1.60
C ASN A 32 -2.63 -7.82 0.99
N ILE A 33 -1.95 -6.76 1.44
CA ILE A 33 -0.60 -6.41 0.99
C ILE A 33 0.37 -7.53 1.38
N LEU A 34 0.38 -7.95 2.64
CA LEU A 34 1.26 -9.01 3.15
C LEU A 34 1.05 -10.33 2.41
N ARG A 35 -0.20 -10.70 2.13
CA ARG A 35 -0.50 -11.91 1.35
C ARG A 35 0.07 -11.82 -0.06
N ILE A 36 -0.01 -10.66 -0.71
CA ILE A 36 0.58 -10.46 -2.04
C ILE A 36 2.11 -10.58 -1.95
N VAL A 37 2.73 -9.84 -1.03
CA VAL A 37 4.18 -9.83 -0.82
C VAL A 37 4.73 -11.24 -0.55
N ARG A 38 4.09 -12.01 0.34
CA ARG A 38 4.52 -13.37 0.70
C ARG A 38 4.45 -14.38 -0.45
N ASN A 39 3.57 -14.15 -1.42
CA ASN A 39 3.38 -15.04 -2.58
C ASN A 39 4.20 -14.61 -3.81
N THR A 40 4.86 -13.46 -3.75
CA THR A 40 5.65 -12.93 -4.85
C THR A 40 7.11 -13.35 -4.73
N PRO A 41 7.76 -13.75 -5.86
CA PRO A 41 9.19 -14.05 -5.85
C PRO A 41 10.06 -12.90 -5.35
N LYS A 42 11.19 -13.22 -4.71
CA LYS A 42 12.16 -12.21 -4.27
C LYS A 42 12.68 -11.35 -5.43
N GLY A 43 13.01 -10.10 -5.13
CA GLY A 43 13.56 -9.13 -6.09
C GLY A 43 12.51 -8.39 -6.94
N LYS A 44 11.22 -8.56 -6.64
CA LYS A 44 10.14 -7.76 -7.23
C LYS A 44 9.84 -6.54 -6.36
N LEU A 45 9.55 -5.43 -7.01
CA LEU A 45 9.01 -4.20 -6.41
C LEU A 45 7.50 -4.15 -6.60
N PHE A 46 6.76 -3.58 -5.64
CA PHE A 46 5.31 -3.46 -5.73
C PHE A 46 4.90 -2.03 -6.03
N LEU A 47 4.03 -1.87 -7.03
CA LEU A 47 3.39 -0.60 -7.36
C LEU A 47 1.96 -0.63 -6.81
N MET A 48 1.71 0.22 -5.82
CA MET A 48 0.45 0.26 -5.08
C MET A 48 -0.22 1.64 -5.26
N PRO A 49 -1.11 1.80 -6.26
CA PRO A 49 -1.99 2.95 -6.32
C PRO A 49 -2.97 2.93 -5.14
N TYR A 50 -3.01 4.02 -4.39
CA TYR A 50 -3.87 4.24 -3.24
C TYR A 50 -4.74 5.47 -3.46
N ASN A 51 -6.05 5.36 -3.23
CA ASN A 51 -6.99 6.47 -3.36
C ASN A 51 -7.61 6.82 -2.01
N SER A 52 -7.31 8.00 -1.46
CA SER A 52 -7.94 8.51 -0.22
C SER A 52 -9.33 9.11 -0.46
N CYS A 53 -10.17 8.39 -1.22
CA CYS A 53 -11.49 8.79 -1.76
C CYS A 53 -11.51 9.97 -2.75
N LYS A 54 -10.57 10.92 -2.66
CA LYS A 54 -10.54 12.15 -3.49
C LYS A 54 -9.22 12.38 -4.20
N HIS A 55 -8.19 11.59 -3.88
CA HIS A 55 -6.84 11.84 -4.33
C HIS A 55 -6.03 10.56 -4.45
N TRP A 56 -5.22 10.46 -5.51
CA TRP A 56 -4.37 9.31 -5.80
C TRP A 56 -2.94 9.52 -5.35
N ILE A 57 -2.41 8.55 -4.63
CA ILE A 57 -1.01 8.43 -4.22
C ILE A 57 -0.49 7.12 -4.82
N LEU A 58 0.73 7.14 -5.36
CA LEU A 58 1.40 5.90 -5.76
C LEU A 58 2.45 5.56 -4.72
N ALA A 59 2.34 4.40 -4.08
CA ALA A 59 3.43 3.84 -3.29
C ALA A 59 4.23 2.82 -4.11
N VAL A 60 5.55 2.84 -3.91
CA VAL A 60 6.49 1.84 -4.40
C VAL A 60 7.07 1.16 -3.16
N ILE A 61 6.80 -0.14 -3.02
CA ILE A 61 7.20 -0.92 -1.86
C ILE A 61 8.32 -1.87 -2.27
N ASP A 62 9.46 -1.76 -1.59
CA ASP A 62 10.54 -2.74 -1.63
C ASP A 62 10.58 -3.50 -0.28
N PRO A 63 9.94 -4.67 -0.19
CA PRO A 63 9.95 -5.44 1.06
C PRO A 63 11.30 -6.11 1.34
N TRP A 64 12.28 -6.02 0.43
CA TRP A 64 13.60 -6.61 0.60
C TRP A 64 14.61 -5.61 1.15
N ASP A 65 14.37 -4.33 0.93
CA ASP A 65 15.14 -3.19 1.46
C ASP A 65 14.40 -2.49 2.62
N ASP A 66 13.22 -3.00 3.03
CA ASP A 66 12.34 -2.43 4.05
C ASP A 66 12.04 -0.94 3.80
N SER A 67 11.80 -0.60 2.52
CA SER A 67 11.65 0.78 2.09
C SER A 67 10.37 1.01 1.29
N VAL A 68 9.76 2.17 1.54
CA VAL A 68 8.59 2.65 0.80
C VAL A 68 8.82 4.06 0.32
N LEU A 69 8.77 4.23 -0.99
CA LEU A 69 8.75 5.52 -1.65
C LEU A 69 7.31 5.83 -2.04
N TYR A 70 6.87 7.07 -1.88
CA TYR A 70 5.55 7.47 -2.34
C TYR A 70 5.60 8.74 -3.19
N PHE A 71 4.73 8.79 -4.19
CA PHE A 71 4.58 9.90 -5.11
C PHE A 71 3.22 10.54 -4.86
N ASN A 72 3.25 11.76 -4.32
CA ASN A 72 2.06 12.54 -4.01
C ASN A 72 2.06 13.87 -4.78
N PRO A 73 1.41 13.98 -5.95
CA PRO A 73 1.52 15.15 -6.84
C PRO A 73 1.21 16.52 -6.22
N PRO A 74 0.23 16.67 -5.30
CA PRO A 74 -0.05 17.95 -4.64
C PRO A 74 1.08 18.42 -3.71
N GLY A 75 2.02 17.54 -3.33
CA GLY A 75 3.12 17.86 -2.41
C GLY A 75 2.71 17.92 -0.93
N ASN A 76 1.43 17.75 -0.62
CA ASN A 76 0.93 17.68 0.75
C ASN A 76 1.43 16.39 1.44
N GLU A 77 1.40 16.36 2.76
CA GLU A 77 1.57 15.10 3.49
C GLU A 77 0.40 14.13 3.20
N PRO A 78 0.66 12.83 3.02
CA PRO A 78 -0.40 11.83 2.91
C PRO A 78 -1.15 11.72 4.24
N GLY A 79 -2.46 11.41 4.16
CA GLY A 79 -3.29 11.28 5.36
C GLY A 79 -2.94 10.06 6.21
N ASP A 80 -3.37 10.09 7.49
CA ASP A 80 -3.01 9.07 8.50
C ASP A 80 -3.37 7.64 8.09
N ASP A 81 -4.45 7.45 7.35
CA ASP A 81 -4.84 6.11 6.85
C ASP A 81 -3.76 5.49 5.94
N PHE A 82 -3.15 6.29 5.06
CA PHE A 82 -2.05 5.82 4.22
C PHE A 82 -0.81 5.53 5.04
N LYS A 83 -0.48 6.41 5.99
CA LYS A 83 0.69 6.26 6.86
C LYS A 83 0.59 4.98 7.71
N ASP A 84 -0.57 4.74 8.32
CA ASP A 84 -0.83 3.55 9.13
C ASP A 84 -0.75 2.28 8.27
N LEU A 85 -1.33 2.30 7.07
CA LEU A 85 -1.28 1.17 6.13
C LEU A 85 0.17 0.81 5.77
N ILE A 86 1.00 1.81 5.43
CA ILE A 86 2.42 1.59 5.11
C ILE A 86 3.21 1.12 6.33
N MET A 87 3.01 1.73 7.50
CA MET A 87 3.71 1.33 8.73
C MET A 87 3.40 -0.11 9.12
N MET A 88 2.13 -0.53 9.01
CA MET A 88 1.75 -1.90 9.33
C MET A 88 2.22 -2.91 8.28
N ALA A 89 2.36 -2.50 7.01
CA ALA A 89 2.86 -3.38 5.96
C ALA A 89 4.38 -3.64 6.04
N LEU A 90 5.14 -2.78 6.73
CA LEU A 90 6.60 -2.89 6.88
C LEU A 90 7.05 -3.53 8.20
N ASN A 91 6.26 -3.41 9.27
CA ASN A 91 6.66 -3.84 10.62
C ASN A 91 6.15 -5.24 11.04
N ASP A 92 5.77 -6.11 10.10
CA ASP A 92 5.20 -7.44 10.36
C ASP A 92 6.05 -8.57 9.75
#